data_AF-A0A970GXG5-F1
#
_entry.id   AF-A0A970GXG5-F1
#
_cell.length_a   1.000
_cell.length_b   1.000
_cell.length_c   1.000
_cell.angle_alpha   90.00
_cell.angle_beta   90.00
_cell.angle_gamma   90.00
#
_symmetry.space_group_name_H-M   'P 1'
#
loop_
_entity.id
_entity.type
_entity.pdbx_description
1 polymer ?
#
loop_
_entity_poly.entity_id
_entity_poly.type
_entity_poly.pdbx_seq_one_letter_code
_entity_poly.pdbx_strand_id
1 'polypeptide(L)'
;TPNPTCFFIFRNTGKPTQNVWFFKVDGDGSSLSKARKFGSQYRNDFPDLLAMWPKRKTEEGRAWLVPAKQIIDNGYNMTLSALGLIEAETVEHAEPEEILASVAAKEERILEMINEMQELLAGENGE
;
A
#
# COMPACT_ATOMS: atom_id res chain seq x y z
N THR A 1 -4.68 -4.72 -5.02
CA THR A 1 -3.58 -3.81 -4.63
C THR A 1 -2.59 -4.56 -3.77
N PRO A 2 -1.27 -4.36 -3.93
CA PRO A 2 -0.29 -4.89 -2.97
C PRO A 2 -0.57 -4.23 -1.61
N ASN A 3 -0.80 -5.01 -0.56
CA ASN A 3 -0.91 -4.47 0.79
C ASN A 3 0.52 -4.16 1.30
N PRO A 4 0.85 -2.91 1.60
CA PRO A 4 2.17 -2.58 2.14
C PRO A 4 2.37 -3.29 3.48
N THR A 5 3.56 -3.88 3.67
CA THR A 5 3.93 -4.55 4.91
C THR A 5 4.87 -3.66 5.72
N CYS A 6 4.62 -3.54 7.02
CA CYS A 6 5.55 -2.90 7.95
C CYS A 6 6.08 -3.91 8.96
N PHE A 7 7.36 -3.77 9.31
CA PHE A 7 7.99 -4.49 10.41
C PHE A 7 8.22 -3.53 11.57
N PHE A 8 7.68 -3.89 12.74
CA PHE A 8 7.89 -3.11 13.96
C PHE A 8 8.87 -3.83 14.88
N ILE A 9 10.03 -3.23 15.09
CA ILE A 9 11.12 -3.80 15.88
C ILE A 9 11.32 -2.95 17.13
N PHE A 10 11.18 -3.58 18.29
CA PHE A 10 11.34 -2.91 19.58
C PHE A 10 12.05 -3.82 20.58
N ARG A 11 12.58 -3.21 21.64
CA ARG A 11 13.16 -3.92 22.78
C ARG A 11 12.54 -3.36 24.05
N ASN A 12 12.12 -4.22 24.97
CA ASN A 12 11.75 -3.77 26.29
C ASN A 12 13.02 -3.33 27.05
N THR A 13 13.10 -2.05 27.39
CA THR A 13 14.22 -1.47 28.16
C THR A 13 13.78 -0.88 29.49
N GLY A 14 12.47 -0.97 29.82
CA GLY A 14 11.87 -0.29 30.96
C GLY A 14 11.84 1.25 30.86
N LYS A 15 12.27 1.83 29.74
CA LYS A 15 12.29 3.29 29.50
C LYS A 15 11.41 3.64 28.29
N PRO A 16 10.75 4.81 28.29
CA PRO A 16 10.01 5.28 27.12
C PRO A 16 10.90 5.49 25.91
N THR A 17 10.38 5.13 24.74
CA THR A 17 11.01 5.41 23.44
C THR A 17 11.16 6.91 23.25
N GLN A 18 12.38 7.37 22.95
CA GLN A 18 12.67 8.78 22.67
C GLN A 18 12.60 9.09 21.18
N ASN A 19 13.10 8.17 20.34
CA ASN A 19 13.12 8.30 18.90
C ASN A 19 12.75 6.98 18.23
N VAL A 20 12.10 7.07 17.07
CA VAL A 20 11.79 5.95 16.18
C VAL A 20 12.58 6.14 14.90
N TRP A 21 13.28 5.08 14.47
CA TRP A 21 14.03 5.09 13.22
C TRP A 21 13.21 4.35 12.16
N PHE A 22 12.98 5.03 11.05
CA PHE A 22 12.24 4.52 9.90
C PHE A 22 13.22 4.20 8.77
N PHE A 23 12.97 3.11 8.06
CA PHE A 23 13.70 2.74 6.85
C PHE A 23 12.71 2.25 5.80
N LYS A 24 12.76 2.86 4.62
CA LYS A 24 11.92 2.48 3.48
C LYS A 24 12.57 1.32 2.73
N VAL A 25 11.90 0.17 2.71
CA VAL A 25 12.28 -0.99 1.91
C VAL A 25 11.42 -0.98 0.65
N ASP A 26 12.03 -0.74 -0.49
CA ASP A 26 11.39 -0.79 -1.81
C ASP A 26 11.52 -2.19 -2.43
N GLY A 27 12.49 -3.00 -2.01
CA GLY A 27 12.68 -4.36 -2.49
C GLY A 27 13.36 -5.30 -1.49
N ASP A 28 12.88 -6.54 -1.44
CA ASP A 28 13.37 -7.63 -0.59
C ASP A 28 14.31 -8.61 -1.33
N GLY A 29 14.68 -8.29 -2.57
CA GLY A 29 15.47 -9.16 -3.44
C GLY A 29 14.64 -10.23 -4.17
N SER A 30 13.31 -10.15 -4.11
CA SER A 30 12.41 -11.07 -4.80
C SER A 30 11.64 -10.41 -5.95
N SER A 31 11.17 -11.22 -6.90
CA SER A 31 10.22 -10.82 -7.93
C SER A 31 8.82 -10.61 -7.33
N LEU A 32 8.02 -9.72 -7.92
CA LEU A 32 6.59 -9.55 -7.56
C LEU A 32 5.69 -10.75 -7.92
N SER A 33 6.21 -11.74 -8.66
CA SER A 33 5.45 -12.94 -9.02
C SER A 33 5.15 -13.82 -7.80
N LYS A 34 4.03 -14.56 -7.83
CA LYS A 34 3.63 -15.50 -6.76
C LYS A 34 4.72 -16.53 -6.43
N ALA A 35 5.53 -16.90 -7.42
CA ALA A 35 6.63 -17.85 -7.25
C ALA A 35 7.85 -17.27 -6.51
N ARG A 36 7.91 -15.94 -6.31
CA ARG A 36 8.99 -15.21 -5.61
C ARG A 36 10.38 -15.69 -6.01
N LYS A 37 10.81 -15.33 -7.22
CA LYS A 37 12.17 -15.61 -7.70
C LYS A 37 13.16 -14.65 -7.06
N PHE A 38 14.35 -15.13 -6.72
CA PHE A 38 15.44 -14.31 -6.18
C PHE A 38 16.59 -14.21 -7.18
N GLY A 39 17.39 -13.15 -7.11
CA GLY A 39 18.49 -12.87 -8.04
C GLY A 39 18.96 -11.43 -7.98
N SER A 40 20.16 -11.16 -8.49
CA SER A 40 20.79 -9.83 -8.46
C SER A 40 20.06 -8.76 -9.26
N GLN A 41 19.19 -9.16 -10.18
CA GLN A 41 18.33 -8.27 -10.94
C GLN A 41 17.18 -7.68 -10.12
N TYR A 42 16.84 -8.28 -8.97
CA TYR A 42 15.79 -7.77 -8.10
C TYR A 42 16.40 -6.88 -7.02
N ARG A 43 15.81 -5.71 -6.82
CA ARG A 43 16.24 -4.77 -5.80
C ARG A 43 16.16 -5.39 -4.41
N ASN A 44 17.23 -5.27 -3.64
CA ASN A 44 17.32 -5.78 -2.27
C ASN A 44 17.92 -4.70 -1.36
N ASP A 45 17.10 -4.11 -0.50
CA ASP A 45 17.54 -3.03 0.40
C ASP A 45 18.03 -3.56 1.76
N PHE A 46 17.93 -4.85 2.06
CA PHE A 46 18.36 -5.41 3.35
C PHE A 46 19.85 -5.23 3.67
N PRO A 47 20.79 -5.38 2.71
CA PRO A 47 22.20 -5.10 2.98
C PRO A 47 22.45 -3.65 3.45
N ASP A 48 21.80 -2.69 2.80
CA ASP A 48 21.88 -1.27 3.17
C ASP A 48 21.26 -1.02 4.55
N LEU A 49 20.07 -1.59 4.80
CA LEU A 49 19.40 -1.53 6.10
C LEU A 49 20.32 -2.03 7.21
N LEU A 50 20.94 -3.20 7.02
CA LEU A 50 21.83 -3.81 8.02
C LEU A 50 23.11 -2.99 8.24
N ALA A 51 23.63 -2.30 7.22
CA ALA A 51 24.77 -1.41 7.35
C ALA A 51 24.42 -0.10 8.10
N MET A 52 23.20 0.41 7.93
CA MET A 52 22.73 1.65 8.55
C MET A 52 22.17 1.45 9.97
N TRP A 53 21.60 0.27 10.23
CA TRP A 53 20.91 -0.06 11.48
C TRP A 53 21.74 0.21 12.73
N PRO A 54 23.01 -0.24 12.87
CA PRO A 54 23.74 -0.14 14.14
C PRO A 54 23.88 1.30 14.67
N LYS A 55 23.94 2.27 13.75
CA LYS A 55 24.07 3.69 14.07
C LYS A 55 22.80 4.50 13.80
N ARG A 56 21.71 3.85 13.36
CA ARG A 56 20.44 4.50 12.98
C ARG A 56 20.68 5.70 12.06
N LYS A 57 21.55 5.52 11.05
CA LYS A 57 21.91 6.58 10.11
C LYS A 57 20.65 7.08 9.37
N THR A 58 20.61 8.36 9.08
CA THR A 58 19.55 8.97 8.27
C THR A 58 20.06 9.21 6.85
N GLU A 59 19.14 9.12 5.89
CA GLU A 59 19.38 9.36 4.47
C GLU A 59 18.07 9.85 3.87
N GLU A 60 18.11 10.98 3.17
CA GLU A 60 16.93 11.58 2.57
C GLU A 60 16.27 10.60 1.59
N GLY A 61 14.94 10.46 1.68
CA GLY A 61 14.17 9.53 0.84
C GLY A 61 14.24 8.05 1.25
N ARG A 62 15.09 7.67 2.22
CA ARG A 62 15.31 6.26 2.58
C ARG A 62 15.27 5.96 4.07
N ALA A 63 15.86 6.80 4.93
CA ALA A 63 15.96 6.56 6.36
C ALA A 63 15.81 7.83 7.20
N TRP A 64 14.96 7.78 8.22
CA TRP A 64 14.63 8.95 9.04
C TRP A 64 14.68 8.62 10.53
N LEU A 65 14.99 9.61 11.35
CA LEU A 65 14.93 9.51 12.80
C LEU A 65 13.93 10.54 13.32
N VAL A 66 12.84 10.05 13.91
CA VAL A 66 11.70 10.87 14.31
C VAL A 66 11.56 10.84 15.84
N PRO A 67 11.43 12.00 16.51
CA PRO A 67 11.13 12.04 17.93
C PRO A 67 9.79 11.38 18.25
N ALA A 68 9.72 10.61 19.32
CA ALA A 68 8.47 9.96 19.75
C ALA A 68 7.36 10.98 20.02
N LYS A 69 7.71 12.18 20.49
CA LYS A 69 6.78 13.29 20.69
C LYS A 69 6.03 13.66 19.40
N GLN A 70 6.74 13.76 18.26
CA GLN A 70 6.12 14.08 16.98
C GLN A 70 5.07 13.03 16.57
N ILE A 71 5.35 11.75 16.86
CA ILE A 71 4.41 10.66 16.56
C ILE A 71 3.18 10.74 17.48
N ILE A 72 3.36 11.08 18.76
CA ILE A 72 2.27 11.27 19.72
C ILE A 72 1.40 12.46 19.31
N ASP A 73 2.02 13.60 18.98
CA ASP A 73 1.36 14.82 18.53
C ASP A 73 0.58 14.57 17.23
N ASN A 74 1.04 13.62 16.39
CA ASN A 74 0.36 13.15 15.19
C ASN A 74 -0.68 12.03 15.43
N GLY A 75 -1.17 11.86 16.66
CA GLY A 75 -2.19 10.87 16.99
C GLY A 75 -1.75 9.42 16.81
N TYR A 76 -0.46 9.13 16.99
CA TYR A 76 0.17 7.82 16.77
C TYR A 76 0.14 7.33 15.32
N ASN A 77 -0.14 8.22 14.35
CA ASN A 77 -0.01 7.89 12.94
C ASN A 77 1.48 7.84 12.55
N MET A 78 1.97 6.62 12.31
CA MET A 78 3.37 6.34 11.96
C MET A 78 3.61 6.21 10.44
N THR A 79 2.64 6.55 9.61
CA THR A 79 2.85 6.58 8.16
C THR A 79 3.82 7.70 7.79
N LEU A 80 4.72 7.43 6.84
CA LEU A 80 5.74 8.41 6.43
C LEU A 80 5.12 9.70 5.89
N SER A 81 3.98 9.60 5.19
CA SER A 81 3.23 10.75 4.66
C SER A 81 2.61 11.59 5.77
N ALA A 82 1.98 10.97 6.77
CA ALA A 82 1.42 11.71 7.91
C ALA A 82 2.49 12.38 8.77
N LEU A 83 3.72 11.86 8.77
CA LEU A 83 4.86 12.47 9.44
C LEU A 83 5.59 13.52 8.58
N GLY A 84 5.14 13.77 7.34
CA GLY A 84 5.75 14.71 6.40
C GLY A 84 7.13 14.29 5.91
N LEU A 85 7.47 13.01 5.98
CA LEU A 85 8.78 12.49 5.58
C LEU A 85 8.87 12.15 4.08
N ILE A 86 7.71 11.92 3.46
CA ILE A 86 7.54 11.72 2.02
C ILE A 86 6.28 12.46 1.57
N GLU A 87 6.21 12.81 0.29
CA GLU A 87 4.98 13.31 -0.30
C GLU A 87 3.87 12.25 -0.19
N ALA A 88 2.67 12.69 0.21
CA ALA A 88 1.52 11.82 0.21
C ALA A 88 1.19 11.47 -1.24
N GLU A 89 1.22 10.18 -1.56
CA GLU A 89 0.73 9.69 -2.84
C GLU A 89 -0.76 10.06 -2.92
N THR A 90 -1.09 10.99 -3.81
CA THR A 90 -2.47 11.40 -4.07
C THR A 90 -3.10 10.24 -4.83
N VAL A 91 -3.78 9.36 -4.12
CA VAL A 91 -4.64 8.38 -4.78
C VAL A 91 -5.81 9.17 -5.33
N GLU A 92 -5.79 9.45 -6.63
CA GLU A 92 -6.94 10.01 -7.32
C GLU A 92 -8.08 9.00 -7.19
N HIS A 93 -9.05 9.34 -6.34
CA HIS A 93 -10.32 8.64 -6.27
C HIS A 93 -11.27 9.35 -7.23
N ALA A 94 -12.02 8.55 -8.00
CA ALA A 94 -13.12 9.09 -8.78
C ALA A 94 -14.08 9.82 -7.83
N GLU A 95 -14.58 10.98 -8.25
CA GLU A 95 -15.54 11.74 -7.46
C GLU A 95 -16.79 10.86 -7.23
N PRO A 96 -17.53 11.03 -6.12
CA PRO A 96 -18.72 10.23 -5.83
C PRO A 96 -19.72 10.20 -6.99
N GLU A 97 -19.85 11.31 -7.72
CA GLU A 97 -20.71 11.43 -8.90
C GLU A 97 -20.26 10.53 -10.05
N GLU A 98 -18.95 10.44 -10.32
CA GLU A 98 -18.39 9.57 -11.36
C GLU A 98 -18.56 8.10 -11.00
N ILE A 99 -18.40 7.76 -9.72
CA ILE A 99 -18.66 6.40 -9.21
C ILE A 99 -20.14 6.04 -9.44
N LEU A 100 -21.07 6.93 -9.08
CA LEU A 100 -22.50 6.71 -9.28
C LEU A 100 -22.88 6.58 -10.76
N ALA A 101 -22.31 7.43 -11.62
CA ALA A 101 -22.50 7.33 -13.07
C ALA A 101 -21.99 5.99 -13.61
N SER A 102 -20.81 5.53 -13.17
CA SER A 102 -20.28 4.22 -13.56
C SER A 102 -21.16 3.07 -13.07
N VAL A 103 -21.76 3.18 -11.88
CA VAL A 103 -22.69 2.17 -11.36
C VAL A 103 -23.96 2.13 -12.21
N ALA A 104 -24.58 3.26 -12.49
CA ALA A 104 -25.79 3.33 -13.31
C ALA A 104 -25.58 2.74 -14.71
N ALA A 105 -24.46 3.06 -15.38
CA ALA A 105 -24.13 2.51 -16.69
C ALA A 105 -23.92 0.98 -16.66
N LYS A 106 -23.35 0.45 -15.57
CA LYS A 106 -23.20 -1.00 -15.39
C LYS A 106 -24.54 -1.70 -15.17
N GLU A 107 -25.45 -1.09 -14.40
CA GLU A 107 -26.80 -1.61 -14.19
C GLU A 107 -27.60 -1.67 -15.49
N GLU A 108 -27.54 -0.63 -16.32
CA GLU A 108 -28.20 -0.61 -17.64
C GLU A 108 -27.71 -1.76 -18.53
N ARG A 109 -26.38 -1.95 -18.59
CA ARG A 109 -25.78 -3.06 -19.33
C ARG A 109 -26.20 -4.43 -18.79
N ILE A 110 -26.35 -4.57 -17.47
CA ILE A 110 -26.84 -5.81 -16.86
C ILE A 110 -28.28 -6.08 -17.30
N LEU A 111 -29.14 -5.06 -17.30
CA LEU A 111 -30.53 -5.19 -17.74
C LEU A 111 -30.65 -5.54 -19.22
N GLU A 112 -29.83 -4.94 -20.09
CA GLU A 112 -29.74 -5.30 -21.50
C GLU A 112 -29.38 -6.79 -21.68
N MET A 113 -28.34 -7.25 -20.99
CA MET A 113 -27.92 -8.66 -21.04
C MET A 113 -29.01 -9.61 -20.53
N ILE A 114 -29.77 -9.22 -19.50
CA ILE A 114 -30.91 -10.01 -19.01
C ILE A 114 -32.01 -10.11 -20.07
N ASN A 115 -32.35 -9.01 -20.73
CA ASN A 115 -33.35 -9.00 -21.80
C ASN A 115 -32.92 -9.88 -22.98
N GLU A 116 -31.66 -9.78 -23.43
CA GLU A 116 -31.12 -10.65 -24.47
C GLU A 116 -31.24 -12.14 -24.08
N MET A 117 -30.92 -12.48 -22.82
CA MET A 117 -31.08 -13.86 -22.32
C MET A 117 -32.55 -14.30 -22.29
N GLN A 118 -33.49 -13.41 -21.94
CA GLN A 118 -34.92 -13.71 -21.96
C GLN A 118 -35.44 -13.95 -23.39
N GLU A 119 -34.99 -13.16 -24.37
CA GLU A 119 -35.35 -13.36 -25.78
C GLU A 119 -34.85 -14.70 -26.32
N LEU A 120 -33.61 -15.08 -25.98
CA LEU A 120 -33.06 -16.39 -26.36
C LEU A 120 -33.87 -17.55 -25.78
N LEU A 121 -34.28 -17.47 -24.50
CA LEU A 121 -35.11 -18.50 -23.85
C LEU A 121 -36.56 -18.51 -24.37
N ALA A 122 -37.10 -17.36 -24.76
CA ALA A 122 -38.43 -17.29 -25.39
C ALA A 122 -38.42 -17.90 -26.80
N GLY A 123 -37.31 -17.78 -27.53
CA GLY A 123 -37.10 -18.41 -28.83
C GLY A 123 -36.98 -19.94 -28.79
N GLU A 124 -36.51 -20.51 -27.68
CA GLU A 124 -36.38 -21.98 -27.50
C GLU A 124 -37.70 -22.70 -27.15
N ASN A 125 -38.75 -21.98 -26.71
CA ASN A 125 -40.06 -22.59 -26.39
C ASN A 125 -41.01 -22.68 -27.61
N GLY A 126 -40.50 -22.43 -28.82
CA GLY A 126 -41.26 -22.34 -30.07
C GLY A 126 -41.03 -23.47 -31.09
N GLU A 127 -40.24 -24.50 -30.79
CA GLU A 127 -40.09 -25.72 -31.61
C GLU A 127 -40.65 -26.97 -30.94
#